data_AF-A0A258UJ10-F1
#
_entry.id   AF-A0A258UJ10-F1
#
_cell.length_a   1.000
_cell.length_b   1.000
_cell.length_c   1.000
_cell.angle_alpha   90.00
_cell.angle_beta   90.00
_cell.angle_gamma   90.00
#
_symmetry.space_group_name_H-M   'P 1'
#
loop_
_entity.id
_entity.type
_entity.pdbx_description
1 polymer ?
#
loop_
_entity_poly.entity_id
_entity_poly.type
_entity_poly.pdbx_seq_one_letter_code
_entity_poly.pdbx_strand_id
1 'polypeptide(L)' 'MKLCHFEAGLEHPLFLIAGPCVIESKQMAIDTAGQLKELAARVGIPLIYKSSYDKA' A
#
# COMPACT_ATOMS: atom_id res chain seq x y z
N MET A 1 -0.09 12.00 -12.91
CA MET A 1 -0.03 10.71 -13.63
C MET A 1 -1.10 9.82 -13.04
N LYS A 2 -2.01 9.31 -13.87
CA LYS A 2 -3.03 8.36 -13.42
C LYS A 2 -2.39 7.05 -12.95
N LEU A 3 -2.59 6.71 -11.69
CA LEU A 3 -2.06 5.50 -11.05
C LEU A 3 -3.09 4.96 -10.06
N CYS A 4 -3.48 3.69 -10.17
CA CYS A 4 -4.36 3.01 -9.20
C CYS A 4 -5.56 3.85 -8.72
N HIS A 5 -6.26 4.50 -9.66
CA HIS A 5 -7.45 5.35 -9.44
C HIS A 5 -7.22 6.72 -8.78
N PHE A 6 -5.97 7.19 -8.70
CA PHE A 6 -5.64 8.56 -8.28
C PHE A 6 -4.60 9.22 -9.21
N GLU A 7 -4.33 10.52 -9.00
CA GLU A 7 -3.27 11.25 -9.70
C GLU A 7 -2.01 11.33 -8.82
N ALA A 8 -0.88 10.85 -9.33
CA ALA A 8 0.43 10.93 -8.67
C ALA A 8 1.31 12.01 -9.32
N GLY A 9 1.99 12.81 -8.50
CA GLY A 9 2.93 13.85 -8.91
C GLY A 9 3.28 14.81 -7.78
N LEU A 10 4.26 15.69 -8.00
CA LEU A 10 4.77 16.60 -6.97
C LEU A 10 3.72 17.63 -6.49
N GLU A 11 2.74 17.94 -7.33
CA GLU A 11 1.64 18.86 -7.02
C GLU A 11 0.36 18.15 -6.54
N HIS A 12 0.40 16.82 -6.40
CA HIS A 12 -0.73 16.01 -5.96
C HIS A 12 -0.57 15.57 -4.51
N PRO A 13 -1.67 15.17 -3.83
CA PRO A 13 -1.60 14.61 -2.49
C PRO A 13 -0.62 13.43 -2.41
N LEU A 14 0.09 13.33 -1.27
CA LEU A 14 0.97 12.20 -0.99
C LEU A 14 0.21 10.87 -1.09
N PHE A 15 0.83 9.87 -1.69
CA PHE A 15 0.38 8.48 -1.64
C PHE A 15 1.47 7.59 -1.02
N LEU A 16 1.07 6.43 -0.51
CA LEU A 16 1.95 5.51 0.20
C LEU A 16 2.02 4.16 -0.52
N ILE A 17 3.24 3.62 -0.68
CA ILE A 17 3.47 2.22 -1.01
C ILE A 17 4.02 1.54 0.24
N ALA A 18 3.29 0.58 0.81
CA ALA A 18 3.68 -0.06 2.06
C ALA A 18 3.26 -1.52 2.16
N GLY A 19 4.01 -2.28 2.95
CA GLY A 19 3.74 -3.67 3.28
C GLY A 19 5.02 -4.42 3.70
N PRO A 20 4.91 -5.70 4.07
CA PRO A 20 6.05 -6.49 4.51
C PRO A 20 7.02 -6.72 3.34
N CYS A 21 8.31 -6.90 3.66
CA CYS A 21 9.35 -7.08 2.65
C CYS A 21 9.00 -8.25 1.71
N VAL A 22 8.63 -9.40 2.31
CA VAL A 22 8.25 -10.63 1.61
C VAL A 22 6.90 -11.17 2.08
N ILE A 23 6.27 -11.99 1.24
CA ILE A 23 5.02 -12.70 1.53
C ILE A 23 5.33 -13.92 2.38
N GLU A 24 5.07 -13.85 3.69
CA GLU A 24 5.31 -14.97 4.62
C GLU A 24 4.16 -15.99 4.62
N SER A 25 2.93 -15.52 4.49
CA SER A 25 1.74 -16.36 4.33
C SER A 25 0.60 -15.57 3.70
N LYS A 26 -0.39 -16.27 3.12
CA LYS A 26 -1.62 -15.65 2.62
C LYS A 26 -2.35 -14.88 3.72
N GLN A 27 -2.44 -15.46 4.92
CA GLN A 27 -3.15 -14.86 6.05
C GLN A 27 -2.49 -13.53 6.45
N MET A 28 -1.18 -13.55 6.70
CA MET A 28 -0.43 -12.35 7.04
C MET A 28 -0.51 -11.26 5.96
N ALA A 29 -0.47 -11.63 4.68
CA ALA A 29 -0.61 -10.68 3.59
C ALA A 29 -1.96 -9.96 3.60
N ILE A 30 -3.06 -10.71 3.78
CA ILE A 30 -4.41 -10.13 3.82
C ILE A 30 -4.60 -9.29 5.08
N ASP A 31 -4.15 -9.76 6.25
CA ASP A 31 -4.30 -9.04 7.51
C ASP A 31 -3.52 -7.73 7.50
N THR A 32 -2.27 -7.76 7.03
CA THR A 32 -1.42 -6.57 6.95
C THR A 32 -1.98 -5.56 5.95
N ALA A 33 -2.43 -6.02 4.77
CA ALA A 33 -3.06 -5.15 3.78
C ALA A 33 -4.35 -4.52 4.32
N GLY A 34 -5.17 -5.28 5.05
CA GLY A 34 -6.39 -4.78 5.69
C GLY A 34 -6.12 -3.68 6.71
N GLN A 35 -5.17 -3.91 7.63
CA GLN A 35 -4.79 -2.92 8.64
C GLN A 35 -4.23 -1.64 8.02
N LEU A 36 -3.34 -1.77 7.02
CA LEU A 36 -2.79 -0.61 6.31
C LEU A 36 -3.87 0.16 5.56
N LYS A 37 -4.83 -0.53 4.93
CA LYS A 37 -5.96 0.10 4.23
C LYS A 37 -6.81 0.92 5.20
N GLU A 38 -7.15 0.37 6.37
CA GLU A 38 -7.92 1.09 7.39
C GLU A 38 -7.17 2.32 7.91
N LEU A 39 -5.87 2.18 8.19
CA LEU A 39 -5.01 3.29 8.62
C LEU A 39 -4.96 4.41 7.58
N ALA A 40 -4.69 4.05 6.32
CA ALA A 40 -4.59 4.98 5.21
C ALA A 40 -5.92 5.70 4.95
N ALA A 41 -7.05 4.99 5.04
CA ALA A 41 -8.38 5.57 4.93
C ALA A 41 -8.68 6.58 6.05
N ARG A 42 -8.25 6.31 7.30
CA ARG A 42 -8.43 7.25 8.43
C ARG A 42 -7.72 8.58 8.22
N VAL A 43 -6.57 8.58 7.54
CA VAL A 43 -5.78 9.80 7.28
C VAL A 43 -5.97 10.37 5.87
N GLY A 44 -6.80 9.73 5.04
CA GLY A 44 -7.11 10.19 3.68
C GLY A 44 -5.97 10.03 2.67
N ILE A 45 -5.05 9.08 2.88
CA ILE A 45 -3.90 8.86 2.00
C ILE A 45 -4.18 7.67 1.06
N PRO A 46 -4.00 7.80 -0.27
CA PRO A 46 -4.04 6.66 -1.18
C PRO A 46 -2.91 5.66 -0.85
N LEU A 47 -3.26 4.37 -0.78
CA LEU A 47 -2.34 3.28 -0.44
C LEU A 47 -2.24 2.27 -1.58
N ILE A 48 -1.02 1.87 -1.91
CA ILE A 48 -0.71 0.69 -2.71
C ILE A 48 -0.01 -0.32 -1.78
N TYR A 49 -0.63 -1.48 -1.57
CA TYR A 49 0.00 -2.55 -0.82
C TYR A 49 1.13 -3.19 -1.63
N LYS A 50 2.29 -3.43 -1.00
CA LYS A 50 3.44 -4.10 -1.64
C LYS A 50 3.95 -5.22 -0.76
N SER A 51 4.25 -6.36 -1.38
CA SER A 51 5.11 -7.40 -0.80
C SER A 51 5.75 -8.23 -1.91
N SER A 52 6.94 -8.78 -1.68
CA SER A 52 7.69 -9.55 -2.68
C SER A 52 7.57 -11.06 -2.43
N TYR A 53 7.72 -11.88 -3.48
CA TYR A 53 7.88 -13.33 -3.31
C TYR A 53 9.24 -13.69 -2.70
N ASP A 54 10.30 -13.00 -3.13
CA ASP A 54 11.67 -13.18 -2.64
C ASP A 54 12.26 -11.85 -2.12
N LYS A 55 13.31 -11.94 -1.32
CA LYS A 55 14.07 -10.77 -0.86
C LYS A 55 14.90 -10.22 -2.03
N ALA A 56 14.87 -8.90 -2.17
CA ALA A 56 15.76 -8.17 -3.08
C ALA A 56 17.14 -7.99 -2.46
#